data_AF-A0A022R6M3-F1
#
_entry.id   AF-A0A022R6M3-F1
#
_cell.length_a   1.000
_cell.length_b   1.000
_cell.length_c   1.000
_cell.angle_alpha   90.00
_cell.angle_beta   90.00
_cell.angle_gamma   90.00
#
_symmetry.space_group_name_H-M   'P 1'
#
loop_
_entity.id
_entity.type
_entity.pdbx_description
1 polymer ?
#
loop_
_entity_poly.entity_id
_entity_poly.type
_entity_poly.pdbx_seq_one_letter_code
_entity_poly.pdbx_strand_id
1 'polypeptide(L)'
;ESSTPPSQEMAKTIVLVGRTSHGKSATGNSIVGKKAFKSMLKTTGVITSTCEMHRTLLENGHKLNVIDTPGLFDFSVESEFIGKEIAKCINLAKDGIHAILLVVSIRTRFSRKEEEAGLLILHAFFGVKITDYMIVVFTGGDELEDDETLDDYLSREYCLEPILKAQISLNEAQKSEQVKQLLALVNVVVDKNGGRPYRSKPFVEVKEKDKLESQKSYEKQLKTLTKMVDLKLKGSYDKIAQQIDELKLKESYGKLAQQIAELKLKESYYDKLAQQIDELKLNERSDKLAQQIRELKLKESYDKLAQQITEIKLKESSDKLAQQITELKLKEDYDKLAQQIAELKLKQSYYDKLAQQIDELKVKESSDKRAQQIAELKLKDRRAMINLHNK
;
A
#
# COMPACT_ATOMS: atom_id res chain seq x y z
N GLU A 1 -14.55 45.45 -75.00
CA GLU A 1 -13.38 44.72 -74.49
C GLU A 1 -12.52 45.68 -73.67
N SER A 2 -12.34 45.42 -72.38
CA SER A 2 -11.20 45.96 -71.63
C SER A 2 -10.71 44.86 -70.69
N SER A 3 -9.91 43.96 -71.25
CA SER A 3 -9.17 42.95 -70.52
C SER A 3 -8.04 43.63 -69.74
N THR A 4 -8.31 43.98 -68.49
CA THR A 4 -7.26 44.14 -67.49
C THR A 4 -6.50 42.80 -67.44
N PRO A 5 -5.17 42.78 -67.64
CA PRO A 5 -4.42 41.54 -67.54
C PRO A 5 -4.61 41.00 -66.11
N PRO A 6 -4.82 39.68 -65.93
CA PRO A 6 -4.88 39.12 -64.59
C PRO A 6 -3.54 39.44 -63.93
N SER A 7 -3.59 40.19 -62.82
CA SER A 7 -2.46 40.37 -61.93
C SER A 7 -1.83 39.00 -61.73
N GLN A 8 -0.56 38.82 -62.09
CA GLN A 8 0.16 37.57 -61.88
C GLN A 8 0.02 37.19 -60.41
N GLU A 9 -0.88 36.27 -60.11
CA GLU A 9 -1.11 35.88 -58.73
C GLU A 9 0.16 35.20 -58.22
N MET A 10 0.80 35.86 -57.26
CA MET A 10 2.03 35.38 -56.65
C MET A 10 1.74 34.02 -56.00
N ALA A 11 2.61 33.05 -56.27
CA ALA A 11 2.41 31.70 -55.75
C ALA A 11 2.40 31.71 -54.21
N LYS A 12 1.38 31.08 -53.61
CA LYS A 12 1.35 30.82 -52.16
C LYS A 12 2.51 29.88 -51.82
N THR A 13 3.15 30.08 -50.68
CA THR A 13 4.31 29.26 -50.24
C THR A 13 4.01 28.66 -48.88
N ILE A 14 4.06 27.34 -48.81
CA ILE A 14 3.91 26.57 -47.59
C ILE A 14 5.25 25.92 -47.23
N VAL A 15 5.59 25.92 -45.95
CA VAL A 15 6.79 25.26 -45.42
C VAL A 15 6.37 24.12 -44.49
N LEU A 16 6.90 22.92 -44.70
CA LEU A 16 6.68 21.76 -43.86
C LEU A 16 7.81 21.67 -42.83
N VAL A 17 7.49 21.70 -41.54
CA VAL A 17 8.45 21.59 -40.43
C VAL A 17 8.02 20.48 -39.47
N GLY A 18 8.94 19.96 -38.67
CA GLY A 18 8.70 18.76 -37.86
C GLY A 18 9.94 17.88 -37.79
N ARG A 19 9.89 16.86 -36.94
CA ARG A 19 11.00 15.89 -36.76
C ARG A 19 11.17 14.97 -37.96
N THR A 20 12.33 14.32 -38.04
CA THR A 20 12.54 13.25 -39.03
C THR A 20 11.52 12.14 -38.81
N SER A 21 11.08 11.52 -39.90
CA SER A 21 10.10 10.43 -39.91
C SER A 21 8.67 10.78 -39.47
N HIS A 22 8.35 12.06 -39.20
CA HIS A 22 6.97 12.50 -38.95
C HIS A 22 6.12 12.66 -40.23
N GLY A 23 6.57 12.15 -41.39
CA GLY A 23 5.76 12.17 -42.60
C GLY A 23 5.68 13.52 -43.34
N LYS A 24 6.62 14.46 -43.12
CA LYS A 24 6.69 15.74 -43.86
C LYS A 24 6.69 15.56 -45.37
N SER A 25 7.64 14.79 -45.90
CA SER A 25 7.77 14.55 -47.35
C SER A 25 6.55 13.84 -47.93
N ALA A 26 5.92 12.92 -47.20
CA ALA A 26 4.69 12.25 -47.59
C ALA A 26 3.49 13.22 -47.61
N THR A 27 3.41 14.11 -46.62
CA THR A 27 2.45 15.23 -46.58
C THR A 27 2.66 16.17 -47.77
N GLY A 28 3.89 16.55 -48.05
CA GLY A 28 4.25 17.36 -49.22
C GLY A 28 3.83 16.70 -50.53
N ASN A 29 4.06 15.40 -50.69
CA ASN A 29 3.62 14.64 -51.86
C ASN A 29 2.10 14.62 -52.00
N SER A 30 1.38 14.55 -50.88
CA SER A 30 -0.09 14.58 -50.86
C SER A 30 -0.62 15.95 -51.30
N ILE A 31 -0.02 17.04 -50.81
CA ILE A 31 -0.37 18.41 -51.20
C ILE A 31 -0.02 18.70 -52.67
N VAL A 32 1.14 18.24 -53.14
CA VAL A 32 1.59 18.46 -54.52
C VAL A 32 0.77 17.62 -55.51
N GLY A 33 0.22 16.48 -55.07
CA GLY A 33 -0.56 15.55 -55.91
C GLY A 33 0.30 14.54 -56.69
N LYS A 34 1.60 14.44 -56.39
CA LYS A 34 2.54 13.49 -57.01
C LYS A 34 3.71 13.19 -56.08
N LYS A 35 4.49 12.15 -56.40
CA LYS A 35 5.73 11.80 -55.70
C LYS A 35 6.87 12.78 -56.06
N ALA A 36 6.85 13.97 -55.48
CA ALA A 36 7.82 15.04 -55.71
C ALA A 36 9.01 14.93 -54.75
N PHE A 37 8.75 14.72 -53.46
CA PHE A 37 9.74 14.51 -52.41
C PHE A 37 10.02 13.02 -52.22
N LYS A 38 11.27 12.67 -51.92
CA LYS A 38 11.64 11.29 -51.61
C LYS A 38 11.08 10.90 -50.23
N SER A 39 10.08 10.03 -50.20
CA SER A 39 9.50 9.48 -48.96
C SER A 39 9.57 7.94 -49.00
N MET A 40 10.23 7.30 -48.03
CA MET A 40 10.26 5.85 -47.89
C MET A 40 9.74 5.43 -46.50
N LEU A 41 8.77 4.52 -46.47
CA LEU A 41 8.10 4.06 -45.24
C LEU A 41 8.95 3.09 -44.37
N LYS A 42 10.12 2.63 -44.85
CA LYS A 42 10.82 1.44 -44.29
C LYS A 42 12.31 1.63 -43.97
N THR A 43 12.82 2.85 -43.88
CA THR A 43 14.24 3.08 -43.53
C THR A 43 14.38 3.86 -42.23
N THR A 44 15.19 3.37 -41.31
CA THR A 44 15.53 3.96 -40.00
C THR A 44 16.51 5.15 -40.10
N GLY A 45 16.48 5.91 -41.20
CA GLY A 45 17.46 6.96 -41.50
C GLY A 45 16.86 8.27 -42.02
N VAL A 46 17.63 9.36 -41.92
CA VAL A 46 17.28 10.68 -42.47
C VAL A 46 17.23 10.59 -43.99
N ILE A 47 16.05 10.78 -44.59
CA ILE A 47 15.86 10.74 -46.05
C ILE A 47 16.02 12.14 -46.66
N THR A 48 15.37 13.14 -46.06
CA THR A 48 15.48 14.55 -46.47
C THR A 48 16.66 15.19 -45.76
N SER A 49 17.78 15.30 -46.46
CA SER A 49 19.02 15.90 -45.95
C SER A 49 19.19 17.38 -46.29
N THR A 50 18.27 17.96 -47.07
CA THR A 50 18.29 19.40 -47.37
C THR A 50 16.89 19.92 -47.76
N CYS A 51 16.65 21.22 -47.65
CA CYS A 51 15.39 21.84 -48.02
C CYS A 51 15.17 21.75 -49.54
N GLU A 52 13.97 21.35 -49.94
CA GLU A 52 13.57 21.18 -51.34
C GLU A 52 12.24 21.89 -51.58
N MET A 53 12.08 22.54 -52.74
CA MET A 53 10.83 23.18 -53.13
C MET A 53 10.26 22.51 -54.38
N HIS A 54 8.98 22.18 -54.35
CA HIS A 54 8.21 21.85 -55.54
C HIS A 54 7.00 22.75 -55.70
N ARG A 55 6.69 23.08 -56.96
CA ARG A 55 5.52 23.87 -57.32
C ARG A 55 4.44 22.99 -57.92
N THR A 56 3.19 23.24 -57.55
CA THR A 56 2.00 22.64 -58.15
C THR A 56 0.97 23.72 -58.51
N LEU A 57 0.02 23.36 -59.37
CA LEU A 57 -1.14 24.16 -59.73
C LEU A 57 -2.36 23.58 -59.02
N LEU A 58 -3.06 24.39 -58.24
CA LEU A 58 -4.27 23.98 -57.55
C LEU A 58 -5.47 23.94 -58.52
N GLU A 59 -6.55 23.25 -58.13
CA GLU A 59 -7.79 23.16 -58.92
C GLU A 59 -8.39 24.53 -59.25
N ASN A 60 -8.18 25.52 -58.40
CA ASN A 60 -8.61 26.91 -58.60
C ASN A 60 -7.67 27.75 -59.47
N GLY A 61 -6.63 27.15 -60.07
CA GLY A 61 -5.66 27.83 -60.93
C GLY A 61 -4.55 28.58 -60.19
N HIS A 62 -4.58 28.62 -58.85
CA HIS A 62 -3.53 29.28 -58.06
C HIS A 62 -2.27 28.41 -57.98
N LYS A 63 -1.10 29.05 -58.05
CA LYS A 63 0.19 28.36 -57.89
C LYS A 63 0.51 28.17 -56.42
N LEU A 64 0.98 26.99 -56.06
CA LEU A 64 1.42 26.65 -54.71
C LEU A 64 2.85 26.13 -54.73
N ASN A 65 3.73 26.77 -53.96
CA ASN A 65 5.06 26.26 -53.62
C ASN A 65 4.98 25.50 -52.30
N VAL A 66 5.52 24.28 -52.28
CA VAL A 66 5.65 23.46 -51.08
C VAL A 66 7.13 23.26 -50.82
N ILE A 67 7.60 23.66 -49.63
CA ILE A 67 8.98 23.48 -49.19
C ILE A 67 9.00 22.37 -48.14
N ASP A 68 9.67 21.26 -48.45
CA ASP A 68 10.00 20.23 -47.46
C ASP A 68 11.32 20.59 -46.79
N THR A 69 11.39 20.47 -45.47
CA THR A 69 12.62 20.72 -44.71
C THR A 69 13.15 19.41 -44.13
N PRO A 70 14.46 19.33 -43.82
CA PRO A 70 14.98 18.29 -42.94
C PRO A 70 14.30 18.30 -41.56
N GLY A 71 14.63 17.33 -40.71
CA GLY A 71 14.19 17.29 -39.32
C GLY A 71 14.74 18.44 -38.48
N LEU A 72 14.18 19.65 -38.64
CA LEU A 72 14.64 20.87 -37.96
C LEU A 72 14.54 20.80 -36.43
N PHE A 73 13.80 19.83 -35.90
CA PHE A 73 13.61 19.61 -34.46
C PHE A 73 14.38 18.38 -33.95
N ASP A 74 15.26 17.80 -34.76
CA ASP A 74 16.08 16.67 -34.31
C ASP A 74 17.32 17.19 -33.59
N PHE A 75 17.29 17.11 -32.26
CA PHE A 75 18.35 17.60 -31.36
C PHE A 75 19.69 16.84 -31.48
N SER A 76 19.75 15.74 -32.24
CA SER A 76 20.97 14.98 -32.51
C SER A 76 21.79 15.53 -33.68
N VAL A 77 21.26 16.51 -34.41
CA VAL A 77 21.91 17.08 -35.60
C VAL A 77 22.73 18.32 -35.23
N GLU A 78 23.87 18.51 -35.89
CA GLU A 78 24.76 19.65 -35.64
C GLU A 78 24.06 21.00 -35.91
N SER A 79 24.23 21.95 -34.98
CA SER A 79 23.64 23.29 -35.07
C SER A 79 23.95 24.04 -36.38
N GLU A 80 25.16 23.88 -36.91
CA GLU A 80 25.58 24.49 -38.18
C GLU A 80 24.73 23.99 -39.37
N PHE A 81 24.38 22.70 -39.37
CA PHE A 81 23.54 22.10 -40.41
C PHE A 81 22.12 22.66 -40.34
N ILE A 82 21.51 22.68 -39.15
CA ILE A 82 20.16 23.25 -38.95
C ILE A 82 20.13 24.70 -39.43
N GLY A 83 21.19 25.46 -39.12
CA GLY A 83 21.28 26.85 -39.52
C GLY A 83 21.37 27.07 -41.04
N LYS A 84 22.20 26.27 -41.73
CA LYS A 84 22.30 26.29 -43.20
C LYS A 84 20.95 25.97 -43.86
N GLU A 85 20.24 24.99 -43.33
CA GLU A 85 18.95 24.55 -43.87
C GLU A 85 17.85 25.59 -43.65
N ILE A 86 17.85 26.28 -42.52
CA ILE A 86 16.93 27.40 -42.28
C ILE A 86 17.23 28.58 -43.21
N ALA A 87 18.51 28.91 -43.43
CA ALA A 87 18.89 29.94 -44.40
C ALA A 87 18.45 29.56 -45.83
N LYS A 88 18.61 28.29 -46.21
CA LYS A 88 18.13 27.77 -47.50
C LYS A 88 16.61 27.85 -47.61
N CYS A 89 15.88 27.49 -46.55
CA CYS A 89 14.42 27.61 -46.48
C CYS A 89 13.95 29.06 -46.68
N ILE A 90 14.60 30.03 -46.02
CA ILE A 90 14.30 31.46 -46.17
C ILE A 90 14.51 31.91 -47.63
N ASN A 91 15.61 31.47 -48.26
CA ASN A 91 15.90 31.82 -49.66
C ASN A 91 14.88 31.20 -50.63
N LEU A 92 14.52 29.94 -50.43
CA LEU A 92 13.45 29.28 -51.19
C LEU A 92 12.13 30.05 -51.02
N ALA A 93 11.81 30.46 -49.79
CA ALA A 93 10.61 31.22 -49.47
C ALA A 93 10.74 32.74 -49.72
N LYS A 94 11.62 33.22 -50.62
CA LYS A 94 11.92 34.66 -50.83
C LYS A 94 10.71 35.58 -50.96
N ASP A 95 9.57 35.08 -51.45
CA ASP A 95 8.34 35.88 -51.60
C ASP A 95 7.49 35.96 -50.32
N GLY A 96 7.89 35.21 -49.30
CA GLY A 96 7.30 35.11 -47.97
C GLY A 96 6.59 33.76 -47.76
N ILE A 97 6.38 33.41 -46.49
CA ILE A 97 5.72 32.16 -46.08
C ILE A 97 4.24 32.44 -45.81
N HIS A 98 3.36 31.74 -46.51
CA HIS A 98 1.90 31.92 -46.36
C HIS A 98 1.32 31.00 -45.28
N ALA A 99 1.92 29.84 -45.07
CA ALA A 99 1.65 28.98 -43.92
C ALA A 99 2.85 28.10 -43.58
N ILE A 100 2.99 27.76 -42.30
CA ILE A 100 3.87 26.71 -41.80
C ILE A 100 3.02 25.54 -41.36
N LEU A 101 3.33 24.34 -41.86
CA LEU A 101 2.71 23.10 -41.42
C LEU A 101 3.65 22.39 -40.46
N LEU A 102 3.29 22.40 -39.17
CA LEU A 102 3.95 21.59 -38.16
C LEU A 102 3.45 20.15 -38.28
N VAL A 103 4.26 19.28 -38.88
CA VAL A 103 3.88 17.89 -39.15
C VAL A 103 4.29 17.00 -37.97
N VAL A 104 3.28 16.34 -37.44
CA VAL A 104 3.31 15.47 -36.27
C VAL A 104 2.86 14.08 -36.68
N SER A 105 3.50 13.04 -36.14
CA SER A 105 3.06 11.66 -36.33
C SER A 105 2.43 11.11 -35.06
N ILE A 106 1.22 10.55 -35.16
CA ILE A 106 0.58 9.86 -34.03
C ILE A 106 1.27 8.52 -33.71
N ARG A 107 2.00 7.94 -34.67
CA ARG A 107 2.68 6.63 -34.55
C ARG A 107 3.87 6.65 -33.60
N THR A 108 4.42 7.84 -33.39
CA THR A 108 5.62 8.06 -32.59
C THR A 108 5.19 8.69 -31.29
N ARG A 109 5.55 8.09 -30.14
CA ARG A 109 5.23 8.67 -28.83
C ARG A 109 5.56 10.15 -28.82
N PHE A 110 4.50 10.93 -28.71
CA PHE A 110 4.56 12.35 -28.84
C PHE A 110 5.10 12.96 -27.54
N SER A 111 6.40 13.19 -27.45
CA SER A 111 6.94 13.89 -26.28
C SER A 111 6.73 15.39 -26.48
N ARG A 112 5.73 15.92 -25.76
CA ARG A 112 5.41 17.36 -25.65
C ARG A 112 6.64 18.25 -25.55
N LYS A 113 7.65 17.80 -24.78
CA LYS A 113 8.90 18.52 -24.53
C LYS A 113 9.72 18.76 -25.81
N GLU A 114 9.72 17.79 -26.73
CA GLU A 114 10.50 17.87 -27.97
C GLU A 114 9.85 18.82 -28.98
N GLU A 115 8.53 18.90 -28.98
CA GLU A 115 7.79 19.83 -29.84
C GLU A 115 7.85 21.27 -29.34
N GLU A 116 7.71 21.47 -28.02
CA GLU A 116 7.92 22.78 -27.40
C GLU A 116 9.33 23.32 -27.73
N ALA A 117 10.34 22.46 -27.68
CA ALA A 117 11.70 22.83 -28.08
C ALA A 117 11.82 23.11 -29.61
N GLY A 118 11.11 22.38 -30.47
CA GLY A 118 11.01 22.70 -31.90
C GLY A 118 10.36 24.06 -32.19
N LEU A 119 9.30 24.42 -31.44
CA LEU A 119 8.68 25.73 -31.52
C LEU A 119 9.64 26.84 -31.08
N LEU A 120 10.40 26.63 -29.99
CA LEU A 120 11.43 27.58 -29.55
C LEU A 120 12.49 27.83 -30.63
N ILE A 121 12.88 26.79 -31.37
CA ILE A 121 13.79 26.90 -32.52
C ILE A 121 13.15 27.80 -33.59
N LEU A 122 11.90 27.53 -33.99
CA LEU A 122 11.19 28.38 -34.96
C LEU A 122 11.09 29.84 -34.48
N HIS A 123 10.76 30.07 -33.21
CA HIS A 123 10.70 31.41 -32.63
C HIS A 123 12.06 32.11 -32.61
N ALA A 124 13.15 31.39 -32.40
CA ALA A 124 14.50 31.98 -32.42
C ALA A 124 14.84 32.56 -33.82
N PHE A 125 14.38 31.90 -34.88
CA PHE A 125 14.69 32.24 -36.28
C PHE A 125 13.67 33.14 -36.96
N PHE A 126 12.41 32.76 -36.88
CA PHE A 126 11.31 33.46 -37.50
C PHE A 126 10.59 34.37 -36.50
N GLY A 127 11.01 34.47 -35.24
CA GLY A 127 10.32 35.30 -34.25
C GLY A 127 8.95 34.73 -33.85
N VAL A 128 8.38 35.25 -32.76
CA VAL A 128 7.12 34.74 -32.18
C VAL A 128 5.91 34.85 -33.11
N LYS A 129 5.89 35.82 -34.03
CA LYS A 129 4.81 36.03 -35.00
C LYS A 129 4.68 34.90 -36.03
N ILE A 130 5.66 34.01 -36.14
CA ILE A 130 5.54 32.87 -37.05
C ILE A 130 4.41 31.91 -36.66
N THR A 131 4.06 31.90 -35.37
CA THR A 131 2.95 31.10 -34.84
C THR A 131 1.60 31.52 -35.44
N ASP A 132 1.43 32.80 -35.81
CA ASP A 132 0.21 33.29 -36.47
C ASP A 132 0.00 32.67 -37.87
N TYR A 133 1.05 32.06 -38.44
CA TYR A 133 1.06 31.41 -39.74
C TYR A 133 1.06 29.88 -39.64
N MET A 134 0.95 29.31 -38.44
CA MET A 134 1.17 27.89 -38.21
C MET A 134 -0.14 27.08 -38.19
N ILE A 135 -0.10 25.89 -38.79
CA ILE A 135 -1.15 24.87 -38.74
C ILE A 135 -0.48 23.58 -38.27
N VAL A 136 -1.11 22.86 -37.33
CA VAL A 136 -0.61 21.56 -36.88
C VAL A 136 -1.26 20.46 -37.70
N VAL A 137 -0.43 19.60 -38.29
CA VAL A 137 -0.85 18.52 -39.20
C VAL A 137 -0.48 17.19 -38.58
N PHE A 138 -1.48 16.36 -38.33
CA PHE A 138 -1.32 15.02 -37.79
C PHE A 138 -1.29 13.98 -38.91
N THR A 139 -0.26 13.15 -38.89
CA THR A 139 -0.05 12.03 -39.81
C THR A 139 -0.22 10.71 -39.07
N GLY A 140 -0.54 9.65 -39.81
CA GLY A 140 -0.72 8.32 -39.25
C GLY A 140 -2.11 8.08 -38.68
N GLY A 141 -3.09 8.96 -38.94
CA GLY A 141 -4.45 8.82 -38.43
C GLY A 141 -5.22 7.60 -38.93
N ASP A 142 -4.62 6.79 -39.81
CA ASP A 142 -5.06 5.44 -40.13
C ASP A 142 -4.79 4.42 -39.01
N GLU A 143 -4.04 4.79 -37.98
CA GLU A 143 -3.73 3.95 -36.80
C GLU A 143 -4.57 4.28 -35.56
N LEU A 144 -5.51 5.23 -35.64
CA LEU A 144 -6.50 5.44 -34.58
C LEU A 144 -7.47 4.23 -34.54
N GLU A 145 -7.96 3.88 -33.35
CA GLU A 145 -8.99 2.85 -33.20
C GLU A 145 -10.26 3.25 -33.97
N ASP A 146 -11.04 2.30 -34.48
CA ASP A 146 -12.17 2.54 -35.39
C ASP A 146 -13.24 3.50 -34.80
N ASP A 147 -13.30 3.63 -33.47
CA ASP A 147 -14.21 4.49 -32.71
C ASP A 147 -13.52 5.74 -32.10
N GLU A 148 -12.21 5.94 -32.33
CA GLU A 148 -11.46 7.06 -31.79
C GLU A 148 -11.27 8.19 -32.83
N THR A 149 -11.71 9.41 -32.48
CA THR A 149 -11.40 10.59 -33.29
C THR A 149 -10.03 11.18 -32.93
N LEU A 150 -9.46 11.98 -33.83
CA LEU A 150 -8.24 12.72 -33.52
C LEU A 150 -8.42 13.63 -32.29
N ASP A 151 -9.60 14.22 -32.09
CA ASP A 151 -9.84 15.07 -30.92
C ASP A 151 -9.93 14.27 -29.62
N ASP A 152 -10.41 13.03 -29.66
CA ASP A 152 -10.38 12.12 -28.51
C ASP A 152 -8.93 11.74 -28.15
N TYR A 153 -8.12 11.39 -29.15
CA TYR A 153 -6.69 11.09 -28.97
C TYR A 153 -5.94 12.27 -28.34
N LEU A 154 -6.18 13.48 -28.87
CA LEU A 154 -5.58 14.70 -28.35
C LEU A 154 -6.10 15.05 -26.95
N SER A 155 -7.36 14.78 -26.63
CA SER A 155 -7.89 15.06 -25.27
C SER A 155 -7.26 14.15 -24.20
N ARG A 156 -6.83 12.95 -24.58
CA ARG A 156 -6.15 12.01 -23.68
C ARG A 156 -4.66 12.31 -23.52
N GLU A 157 -3.96 12.57 -24.63
CA GLU A 157 -2.49 12.66 -24.63
C GLU A 157 -1.94 14.09 -24.77
N TYR A 158 -2.76 15.11 -25.11
CA TYR A 158 -2.30 16.47 -25.41
C TYR A 158 -2.81 17.56 -24.46
N CYS A 159 -1.95 18.58 -24.33
CA CYS A 159 -2.24 19.84 -23.65
C CYS A 159 -1.86 21.05 -24.53
N LEU A 160 -1.53 20.81 -25.82
CA LEU A 160 -1.49 21.89 -26.81
C LEU A 160 -2.91 22.01 -27.36
N GLU A 161 -3.53 23.17 -27.22
CA GLU A 161 -4.70 23.57 -27.99
C GLU A 161 -4.19 24.32 -29.24
N PRO A 162 -3.76 23.62 -30.32
CA PRO A 162 -3.45 24.30 -31.56
C PRO A 162 -4.70 25.01 -32.07
N ILE A 163 -4.51 26.25 -32.53
CA ILE A 163 -5.58 27.13 -33.01
C ILE A 163 -6.25 26.54 -34.27
N LEU A 164 -5.52 25.78 -35.08
CA LEU A 164 -6.01 25.09 -36.28
C LEU A 164 -5.31 23.72 -36.43
N LYS A 165 -6.09 22.66 -36.63
CA LYS A 165 -5.65 21.27 -36.76
C LYS A 165 -6.05 20.70 -38.12
N ALA A 166 -5.22 19.86 -38.70
CA ALA A 166 -5.55 19.06 -39.86
C ALA A 166 -5.05 17.62 -39.68
N GLN A 167 -5.73 16.66 -40.30
CA GLN A 167 -5.33 15.26 -40.35
C GLN A 167 -5.02 14.88 -41.80
N ILE A 168 -3.91 14.17 -42.01
CA ILE A 168 -3.56 13.58 -43.31
C ILE A 168 -3.35 12.08 -43.12
N SER A 169 -4.17 11.30 -43.81
CA SER A 169 -4.07 9.85 -43.92
C SER A 169 -3.30 9.44 -45.18
N LEU A 170 -2.68 8.27 -45.12
CA LEU A 170 -2.09 7.60 -46.28
C LEU A 170 -3.14 6.87 -47.14
N ASN A 171 -4.39 6.78 -46.67
CA ASN A 171 -5.48 6.18 -47.42
C ASN A 171 -5.90 7.08 -48.59
N GLU A 172 -5.65 6.63 -49.83
CA GLU A 172 -5.95 7.37 -51.06
C GLU A 172 -7.43 7.76 -51.19
N ALA A 173 -8.36 7.00 -50.59
CA ALA A 173 -9.79 7.33 -50.60
C ALA A 173 -10.14 8.60 -49.80
N GLN A 174 -9.43 8.85 -48.68
CA GLN A 174 -9.68 9.98 -47.78
C GLN A 174 -8.77 11.17 -48.06
N LYS A 175 -7.63 10.92 -48.70
CA LYS A 175 -6.54 11.88 -48.93
C LYS A 175 -6.96 13.11 -49.72
N SER A 176 -7.80 12.96 -50.74
CA SER A 176 -8.27 14.11 -51.55
C SER A 176 -9.04 15.12 -50.72
N GLU A 177 -9.99 14.64 -49.91
CA GLU A 177 -10.81 15.50 -49.05
C GLU A 177 -9.97 16.14 -47.93
N GLN A 178 -9.07 15.38 -47.30
CA GLN A 178 -8.16 15.89 -46.28
C GLN A 178 -7.22 16.99 -46.81
N VAL A 179 -6.69 16.83 -48.02
CA VAL A 179 -5.87 17.87 -48.66
C VAL A 179 -6.70 19.12 -48.95
N LYS A 180 -7.95 18.97 -49.39
CA LYS A 180 -8.87 20.12 -49.59
C LYS A 180 -9.13 20.88 -48.29
N GLN A 181 -9.40 20.16 -47.20
CA GLN A 181 -9.58 20.74 -45.87
C GLN A 181 -8.32 21.48 -45.39
N LEU A 182 -7.15 20.88 -45.55
CA LEU A 182 -5.87 21.51 -45.21
C LEU A 182 -5.63 22.79 -46.01
N LEU A 183 -5.88 22.78 -47.32
CA LEU A 183 -5.74 23.98 -48.16
C LEU A 183 -6.75 25.07 -47.79
N ALA A 184 -7.95 24.69 -47.34
CA ALA A 184 -8.91 25.64 -46.78
C ALA A 184 -8.38 26.29 -45.50
N LEU A 185 -7.76 25.53 -44.59
CA LEU A 185 -7.11 26.06 -43.39
C LEU A 185 -5.95 27.00 -43.72
N VAL A 186 -5.17 26.70 -44.76
CA VAL A 186 -4.13 27.61 -45.27
C VAL A 186 -4.74 28.95 -45.70
N ASN A 187 -5.87 28.94 -46.40
CA ASN A 187 -6.57 30.17 -46.75
C ASN A 187 -7.06 30.92 -45.51
N VAL A 188 -7.62 30.23 -44.52
CA VAL A 188 -8.02 30.85 -43.23
C VAL A 188 -6.83 31.54 -42.55
N VAL A 189 -5.66 30.90 -42.50
CA VAL A 189 -4.43 31.49 -41.95
C VAL A 189 -4.00 32.72 -42.74
N VAL A 190 -4.01 32.63 -44.07
CA VAL A 190 -3.65 33.75 -44.95
C VAL A 190 -4.60 34.94 -44.74
N ASP A 191 -5.91 34.68 -44.66
CA ASP A 191 -6.94 35.71 -44.49
C ASP A 191 -6.85 36.36 -43.10
N LYS A 192 -6.63 35.56 -42.04
CA LYS A 192 -6.36 36.07 -40.68
C LYS A 192 -5.14 36.99 -40.62
N ASN A 193 -4.15 36.76 -41.50
CA ASN A 193 -2.96 37.60 -41.63
C ASN A 193 -3.11 38.73 -42.67
N GLY A 194 -4.34 38.97 -43.16
CA GLY A 194 -4.67 40.05 -44.09
C GLY A 194 -4.12 39.82 -45.50
N GLY A 195 -3.99 38.56 -45.92
CA GLY A 195 -3.45 38.18 -47.23
C GLY A 195 -1.93 38.34 -47.36
N ARG A 196 -1.25 38.80 -46.32
CA ARG A 196 0.19 39.08 -46.36
C ARG A 196 0.97 37.83 -45.97
N PRO A 197 2.01 37.45 -46.73
CA PRO A 197 2.88 36.38 -46.30
C PRO A 197 3.83 36.86 -45.20
N TYR A 198 4.21 35.93 -44.33
CA TYR A 198 5.21 36.15 -43.30
C TYR A 198 6.56 36.49 -43.93
N ARG A 199 7.17 37.58 -43.45
CA ARG A 199 8.53 38.03 -43.79
C ARG A 199 9.24 38.49 -42.51
N SER A 200 10.23 37.74 -42.04
CA SER A 200 11.13 38.17 -40.97
C SER A 200 12.22 39.12 -41.51
N LYS A 201 12.95 39.84 -40.64
CA LYS A 201 14.13 40.64 -41.01
C LYS A 201 15.11 39.91 -41.97
N PRO A 202 15.42 38.61 -41.77
CA PRO A 202 16.17 37.79 -42.72
C PRO A 202 15.66 37.78 -44.18
N PHE A 203 14.35 37.95 -44.43
CA PHE A 203 13.79 38.00 -45.80
C PHE A 203 14.01 39.35 -46.48
N VAL A 204 14.13 40.43 -45.70
CA VAL A 204 14.22 41.80 -46.20
C VAL A 204 15.62 42.08 -46.76
N GLU A 205 16.66 41.54 -46.13
CA GLU A 205 18.06 41.71 -46.57
C GLU A 205 18.39 40.94 -47.87
N VAL A 206 17.59 39.94 -48.25
CA VAL A 206 17.83 39.08 -49.44
C VAL A 206 17.30 39.71 -50.73
N LYS A 207 16.36 40.67 -50.67
CA LYS A 207 15.69 41.20 -51.88
C LYS A 207 16.47 42.28 -52.64
N GLU A 208 17.50 42.86 -52.05
CA GLU A 208 18.28 43.92 -52.71
C GLU A 208 19.59 43.39 -53.29
N LYS A 209 19.60 43.08 -54.61
CA LYS A 209 20.68 43.29 -55.63
C LYS A 209 20.93 42.12 -56.61
N ASP A 210 20.73 42.40 -57.90
CA ASP A 210 21.40 41.79 -59.08
C ASP A 210 22.61 42.69 -59.44
N LYS A 211 23.76 42.28 -60.02
CA LYS A 211 24.32 41.03 -60.56
C LYS A 211 25.86 41.12 -60.45
N LEU A 212 26.52 39.98 -60.26
CA LEU A 212 27.98 39.69 -60.31
C LEU A 212 28.89 40.14 -59.15
N GLU A 213 28.75 41.36 -58.60
CA GLU A 213 29.36 41.69 -57.28
C GLU A 213 28.61 41.02 -56.11
N SER A 214 27.36 40.64 -56.39
CA SER A 214 26.42 40.05 -55.47
C SER A 214 26.83 38.68 -54.97
N GLN A 215 27.62 37.86 -55.68
CA GLN A 215 27.95 36.51 -55.19
C GLN A 215 28.87 36.51 -53.97
N LYS A 216 29.92 37.34 -53.95
CA LYS A 216 30.81 37.51 -52.78
C LYS A 216 30.12 38.23 -51.62
N SER A 217 29.24 39.20 -51.93
CA SER A 217 28.40 39.87 -50.92
C SER A 217 27.38 38.89 -50.32
N TYR A 218 26.75 38.06 -51.15
CA TYR A 218 25.84 37.00 -50.73
C TYR A 218 26.54 35.94 -49.90
N GLU A 219 27.73 35.47 -50.29
CA GLU A 219 28.51 34.53 -49.47
C GLU A 219 28.87 35.13 -48.11
N LYS A 220 29.25 36.41 -48.07
CA LYS A 220 29.56 37.11 -46.82
C LYS A 220 28.32 37.31 -45.95
N GLN A 221 27.17 37.62 -46.56
CA GLN A 221 25.87 37.70 -45.89
C GLN A 221 25.41 36.33 -45.38
N LEU A 222 25.54 35.26 -46.18
CA LEU A 222 25.27 33.89 -45.77
C LEU A 222 26.13 33.53 -44.57
N LYS A 223 27.44 33.84 -44.61
CA LYS A 223 28.37 33.55 -43.51
C LYS A 223 28.03 34.34 -42.24
N THR A 224 27.52 35.56 -42.39
CA THR A 224 27.07 36.41 -41.27
C THR A 224 25.75 35.90 -40.69
N LEU A 225 24.81 35.53 -41.56
CA LEU A 225 23.54 34.94 -41.18
C LEU A 225 23.77 33.58 -40.49
N THR A 226 24.62 32.71 -41.03
CA THR A 226 25.05 31.44 -40.42
C THR A 226 25.67 31.67 -39.04
N LYS A 227 26.58 32.64 -38.87
CA LYS A 227 27.13 32.97 -37.54
C LYS A 227 26.08 33.48 -36.56
N MET A 228 25.16 34.32 -37.02
CA MET A 228 24.07 34.86 -36.18
C MET A 228 23.09 33.75 -35.77
N VAL A 229 22.86 32.82 -36.70
CA VAL A 229 22.08 31.60 -36.52
C VAL A 229 22.78 30.67 -35.53
N ASP A 230 24.08 30.41 -35.66
CA ASP A 230 24.87 29.59 -34.74
C ASP A 230 24.87 30.20 -33.33
N LEU A 231 25.04 31.52 -33.21
CA LEU A 231 24.99 32.23 -31.92
C LEU A 231 23.61 32.12 -31.26
N LYS A 232 22.53 32.28 -32.02
CA LYS A 232 21.16 32.15 -31.51
C LYS A 232 20.83 30.70 -31.15
N LEU A 233 21.23 29.74 -31.99
CA LEU A 233 21.08 28.32 -31.72
C LEU A 233 21.82 27.96 -30.45
N LYS A 234 23.10 28.31 -30.34
CA LYS A 234 23.92 28.04 -29.15
C LYS A 234 23.28 28.62 -27.89
N GLY A 235 22.82 29.88 -27.94
CA GLY A 235 22.09 30.49 -26.83
C GLY A 235 20.76 29.79 -26.48
N SER A 236 20.05 29.24 -27.46
CA SER A 236 18.85 28.42 -27.21
C SER A 236 19.20 27.01 -26.70
N TYR A 237 20.25 26.37 -27.21
CA TYR A 237 20.75 25.08 -26.73
C TYR A 237 21.20 25.18 -25.27
N ASP A 238 21.92 26.23 -24.90
CA ASP A 238 22.36 26.47 -23.52
C ASP A 238 21.16 26.64 -22.57
N LYS A 239 20.10 27.35 -23.01
CA LYS A 239 18.86 27.49 -22.24
C LYS A 239 18.09 26.18 -22.11
N ILE A 240 17.98 25.41 -23.19
CA ILE A 240 17.31 24.10 -23.18
C ILE A 240 18.09 23.12 -22.30
N ALA A 241 19.43 23.11 -22.38
CA ALA A 241 20.28 22.28 -21.53
C ALA A 241 20.09 22.62 -20.04
N GLN A 242 20.07 23.92 -19.69
CA GLN A 242 19.78 24.37 -18.33
C GLN A 242 18.39 23.90 -17.85
N GLN A 243 17.36 24.03 -18.69
CA GLN A 243 16.01 23.56 -18.34
C GLN A 243 15.93 22.04 -18.19
N ILE A 244 16.63 21.27 -19.05
CA ILE A 244 16.70 19.82 -18.95
C ILE A 244 17.39 19.41 -17.64
N ASP A 245 18.48 20.07 -17.26
CA ASP A 245 19.20 19.76 -16.02
C ASP A 245 18.38 20.14 -14.78
N GLU A 246 17.69 21.28 -14.81
CA GLU A 246 16.77 21.69 -13.73
C GLU A 246 15.60 20.72 -13.57
N LEU A 247 15.05 20.21 -14.69
CA LEU A 247 14.00 19.20 -14.69
C LEU A 247 14.50 17.81 -14.26
N LYS A 248 15.69 17.37 -14.69
CA LYS A 248 16.33 16.13 -14.22
C LYS A 248 16.57 16.20 -12.71
N LEU A 249 17.01 17.35 -12.21
CA LEU A 249 17.20 17.58 -10.79
C LEU A 249 15.86 17.48 -10.04
N LYS A 250 14.78 18.07 -10.58
CA LYS A 250 13.43 17.97 -10.02
C LYS A 250 12.89 16.54 -10.01
N GLU A 251 13.13 15.76 -11.06
CA GLU A 251 12.75 14.34 -11.13
C GLU A 251 13.53 13.49 -10.11
N SER A 252 14.83 13.76 -9.94
CA SER A 252 15.67 13.13 -8.93
C SER A 252 15.16 13.43 -7.50
N TYR A 253 14.84 14.70 -7.20
CA TYR A 253 14.22 15.07 -5.93
C TYR A 253 12.86 14.39 -5.72
N GLY A 254 12.05 14.23 -6.77
CA GLY A 254 10.78 13.51 -6.71
C GLY A 254 10.96 12.03 -6.34
N LYS A 255 11.91 11.34 -6.98
CA LYS A 255 12.27 9.94 -6.67
C LYS A 255 12.76 9.80 -5.22
N LEU A 256 13.60 10.73 -4.76
CA LEU A 256 14.08 10.74 -3.38
C LEU A 256 12.94 10.97 -2.38
N ALA A 257 12.02 11.91 -2.66
CA ALA A 257 10.85 12.15 -1.82
C ALA A 257 9.93 10.92 -1.72
N GLN A 258 9.78 10.18 -2.83
CA GLN A 258 9.00 8.94 -2.87
C GLN A 258 9.63 7.84 -2.02
N GLN A 259 10.95 7.66 -2.09
CA GLN A 259 11.69 6.73 -1.23
C GLN A 259 11.58 7.11 0.26
N ILE A 260 11.67 8.39 0.60
CA ILE A 260 11.48 8.87 1.98
C ILE A 260 10.06 8.54 2.48
N ALA A 261 9.04 8.70 1.63
CA ALA A 261 7.66 8.36 1.98
C ALA A 261 7.49 6.86 2.23
N GLU A 262 8.07 5.99 1.39
CA GLU A 262 8.05 4.54 1.60
C GLU A 262 8.76 4.12 2.89
N LEU A 263 9.92 4.71 3.21
CA LEU A 263 10.64 4.42 4.44
C LEU A 263 9.83 4.80 5.68
N LYS A 264 9.17 5.97 5.68
CA LYS A 264 8.27 6.37 6.77
C LYS A 264 7.09 5.42 6.95
N LEU A 265 6.56 4.90 5.85
CA LEU A 265 5.45 3.95 5.90
C LEU A 265 5.88 2.60 6.49
N LYS A 266 7.09 2.13 6.14
CA LYS A 266 7.71 0.94 6.75
C LYS A 266 8.00 1.14 8.23
N GLU A 267 8.52 2.30 8.63
CA GLU A 267 8.76 2.64 10.04
C GLU A 267 7.46 2.54 10.86
N SER A 268 6.37 3.16 10.39
CA SER A 268 5.05 3.05 11.03
C SER A 268 4.53 1.60 11.10
N TYR A 269 4.83 0.77 10.09
CA TYR A 269 4.47 -0.64 10.10
C TYR A 269 5.22 -1.42 11.19
N TYR A 270 6.54 -1.20 11.33
CA TYR A 270 7.34 -1.84 12.37
C TYR A 270 6.93 -1.40 13.79
N ASP A 271 6.55 -0.13 13.98
CA ASP A 271 6.01 0.35 15.27
C ASP A 271 4.73 -0.38 15.68
N LYS A 272 3.80 -0.58 14.72
CA LYS A 272 2.56 -1.34 14.98
C LYS A 272 2.85 -2.81 15.31
N LEU A 273 3.80 -3.42 14.59
CA LEU A 273 4.20 -4.81 14.84
C LEU A 273 4.83 -4.95 16.24
N ALA A 274 5.66 -3.99 16.67
CA ALA A 274 6.24 -3.98 18.01
C ALA A 274 5.15 -3.89 19.09
N GLN A 275 4.14 -3.03 18.92
CA GLN A 275 3.01 -2.92 19.85
C GLN A 275 2.23 -4.24 19.96
N GLN A 276 1.95 -4.91 18.84
CA GLN A 276 1.27 -6.21 18.85
C GLN A 276 2.09 -7.29 19.58
N ILE A 277 3.41 -7.31 19.39
CA ILE A 277 4.30 -8.26 20.08
C ILE A 277 4.26 -8.03 21.59
N ASP A 278 4.26 -6.78 22.04
CA ASP A 278 4.21 -6.46 23.47
C ASP A 278 2.85 -6.81 24.10
N GLU A 279 1.75 -6.62 23.37
CA GLU A 279 0.41 -7.02 23.80
C GLU A 279 0.28 -8.55 23.94
N LEU A 280 0.82 -9.31 22.98
CA LEU A 280 0.87 -10.78 23.06
C LEU A 280 1.71 -11.27 24.24
N LYS A 281 2.87 -10.65 24.50
CA LYS A 281 3.71 -10.97 25.67
C LYS A 281 2.99 -10.67 26.98
N LEU A 282 2.21 -9.59 27.04
CA LEU A 282 1.42 -9.24 28.21
C LEU A 282 0.35 -10.30 28.48
N ASN A 283 -0.37 -10.72 27.44
CA ASN A 283 -1.41 -11.76 27.53
C ASN A 283 -0.82 -13.11 27.97
N GLU A 284 0.32 -13.52 27.42
CA GLU A 284 0.97 -14.77 27.83
C GLU A 284 1.40 -14.74 29.30
N ARG A 285 1.88 -13.59 29.80
CA ARG A 285 2.18 -13.40 31.22
C ARG A 285 0.93 -13.44 32.09
N SER A 286 -0.18 -12.82 31.67
CA SER A 286 -1.43 -12.86 32.43
C SER A 286 -2.01 -14.28 32.52
N ASP A 287 -1.91 -15.07 31.45
CA ASP A 287 -2.38 -16.46 31.44
C ASP A 287 -1.56 -17.33 32.40
N LYS A 288 -0.22 -17.19 32.39
CA LYS A 288 0.65 -17.88 33.36
C LYS A 288 0.33 -17.50 34.80
N LEU A 289 0.09 -16.21 35.06
CA LEU A 289 -0.28 -15.75 36.40
C LEU A 289 -1.64 -16.31 36.83
N ALA A 290 -2.62 -16.33 35.93
CA ALA A 290 -3.94 -16.89 36.19
C ALA A 290 -3.86 -18.40 36.49
N GLN A 291 -2.99 -19.14 35.80
CA GLN A 291 -2.74 -20.55 36.06
C GLN A 291 -2.11 -20.77 37.45
N GLN A 292 -1.09 -19.99 37.82
CA GLN A 292 -0.49 -20.05 39.16
C GLN A 292 -1.49 -19.73 40.27
N ILE A 293 -2.36 -18.73 40.06
CA ILE A 293 -3.43 -18.40 41.01
C ILE A 293 -4.40 -19.59 41.16
N ARG A 294 -4.76 -20.27 40.07
CA ARG A 294 -5.62 -21.47 40.12
C ARG A 294 -4.94 -22.60 40.89
N GLU A 295 -3.66 -22.87 40.66
CA GLU A 295 -2.91 -23.91 41.37
C GLU A 295 -2.80 -23.62 42.87
N LEU A 296 -2.49 -22.37 43.25
CA LEU A 296 -2.44 -21.96 44.65
C LEU A 296 -3.80 -22.11 45.35
N LYS A 297 -4.89 -21.70 44.70
CA LYS A 297 -6.25 -21.89 45.23
C LYS A 297 -6.59 -23.37 45.41
N LEU A 298 -6.21 -24.21 44.45
CA LEU A 298 -6.43 -25.65 44.53
C LEU A 298 -5.65 -26.26 45.70
N LYS A 299 -4.38 -25.87 45.88
CA LYS A 299 -3.55 -26.31 47.00
C LYS A 299 -4.15 -25.88 48.35
N GLU A 300 -4.60 -24.62 48.47
CA GLU A 300 -5.25 -24.13 49.69
C GLU A 300 -6.52 -24.93 50.02
N SER A 301 -7.29 -25.33 48.99
CA SER A 301 -8.46 -26.20 49.16
C SER A 301 -8.08 -27.61 49.64
N TYR A 302 -7.01 -28.19 49.09
CA TYR A 302 -6.50 -29.49 49.55
C TYR A 302 -6.00 -29.44 51.00
N ASP A 303 -5.30 -28.37 51.38
CA ASP A 303 -4.82 -28.18 52.75
C ASP A 303 -5.99 -28.06 53.74
N LYS A 304 -7.05 -27.31 53.40
CA LYS A 304 -8.29 -27.23 54.20
C LYS A 304 -8.97 -28.59 54.35
N LEU A 305 -9.08 -29.35 53.27
CA LEU A 305 -9.67 -30.69 53.32
C LEU A 305 -8.83 -31.64 54.18
N ALA A 306 -7.50 -31.57 54.06
CA ALA A 306 -6.59 -32.36 54.89
C ALA A 306 -6.75 -32.03 56.38
N GLN A 307 -6.86 -30.75 56.74
CA GLN A 307 -7.14 -30.30 58.11
C GLN A 307 -8.47 -30.86 58.64
N GLN A 308 -9.55 -30.77 57.85
CA GLN A 308 -10.85 -31.33 58.21
C GLN A 308 -10.78 -32.85 58.43
N ILE A 309 -10.08 -33.58 57.55
CA ILE A 309 -9.88 -35.03 57.71
C ILE A 309 -9.14 -35.33 59.01
N THR A 310 -8.10 -34.57 59.36
CA THR A 310 -7.39 -34.76 60.63
C THR A 310 -8.24 -34.46 61.85
N GLU A 311 -9.08 -33.42 61.81
CA GLU A 311 -10.02 -33.09 62.89
C GLU A 311 -11.04 -34.20 63.10
N ILE A 312 -11.62 -34.72 62.01
CA ILE A 312 -12.56 -35.85 62.06
C ILE A 312 -11.89 -37.08 62.69
N LYS A 313 -10.68 -37.43 62.24
CA LYS A 313 -9.93 -38.57 62.81
C LYS A 313 -9.61 -38.41 64.29
N LEU A 314 -9.24 -37.21 64.73
CA LEU A 314 -9.00 -36.91 66.14
C LEU A 314 -10.28 -37.06 66.96
N LYS A 315 -11.40 -36.57 66.45
CA LYS A 315 -12.70 -36.69 67.09
C LYS A 315 -13.12 -38.16 67.23
N GLU A 316 -13.02 -38.94 66.16
CA GLU A 316 -13.31 -40.39 66.20
C GLU A 316 -12.42 -41.13 67.21
N SER A 317 -11.13 -40.79 67.29
CA SER A 317 -10.21 -41.39 68.27
C SER A 317 -10.60 -41.00 69.70
N SER A 318 -10.94 -39.74 69.94
CA SER A 318 -11.41 -39.24 71.23
C SER A 318 -12.70 -39.93 71.66
N ASP A 319 -13.66 -40.09 70.75
CA ASP A 319 -14.93 -40.76 71.03
C ASP A 319 -14.71 -42.25 71.40
N LYS A 320 -13.79 -42.94 70.70
CA LYS A 320 -13.40 -44.33 71.06
C LYS A 320 -12.76 -44.42 72.45
N LEU A 321 -11.86 -43.49 72.79
CA LEU A 321 -11.24 -43.41 74.12
C LEU A 321 -12.29 -43.17 75.20
N ALA A 322 -13.25 -42.26 74.96
CA ALA A 322 -14.35 -41.99 75.89
C ALA A 322 -15.23 -43.24 76.12
N GLN A 323 -15.53 -44.01 75.06
CA GLN A 323 -16.23 -45.28 75.17
C GLN A 323 -15.46 -46.30 76.02
N GLN A 324 -14.15 -46.49 75.76
CA GLN A 324 -13.30 -47.39 76.55
C GLN A 324 -13.23 -47.01 78.03
N ILE A 325 -13.08 -45.71 78.33
CA ILE A 325 -13.09 -45.21 79.72
C ILE A 325 -14.42 -45.54 80.40
N THR A 326 -15.53 -45.41 79.67
CA THR A 326 -16.87 -45.69 80.20
C THR A 326 -17.04 -47.19 80.50
N GLU A 327 -16.60 -48.06 79.59
CA GLU A 327 -16.61 -49.52 79.80
C GLU A 327 -15.73 -49.94 80.99
N LEU A 328 -14.54 -49.35 81.14
CA LEU A 328 -13.64 -49.63 82.27
C LEU A 328 -14.25 -49.21 83.60
N LYS A 329 -14.88 -48.03 83.67
CA LYS A 329 -15.59 -47.57 84.88
C LYS A 329 -16.74 -48.50 85.24
N LEU A 330 -17.54 -48.90 84.25
CA LEU A 330 -18.64 -49.85 84.46
C LEU A 330 -18.12 -51.17 85.04
N LYS A 331 -17.01 -51.69 84.50
CA LYS A 331 -16.35 -52.91 85.00
C LYS A 331 -15.86 -52.73 86.44
N GLU A 332 -15.24 -51.61 86.76
CA GLU A 332 -14.79 -51.30 88.12
C GLU A 332 -15.96 -51.26 89.12
N ASP A 333 -17.09 -50.66 88.73
CA ASP A 333 -18.30 -50.62 89.55
C ASP A 333 -18.92 -52.03 89.73
N TYR A 334 -18.91 -52.86 88.68
CA TYR A 334 -19.31 -54.27 88.77
C TYR A 334 -18.41 -55.06 89.73
N ASP A 335 -17.08 -54.87 89.66
CA ASP A 335 -16.12 -55.55 90.53
C ASP A 335 -16.32 -55.12 92.01
N LYS A 336 -16.55 -53.84 92.27
CA LYS A 336 -16.90 -53.33 93.61
C LYS A 336 -18.21 -53.93 94.14
N LEU A 337 -19.24 -54.00 93.29
CA LEU A 337 -20.52 -54.61 93.66
C LEU A 337 -20.36 -56.11 93.95
N ALA A 338 -19.57 -56.82 93.15
CA ALA A 338 -19.27 -58.23 93.37
C ALA A 338 -18.53 -58.47 94.70
N GLN A 339 -17.57 -57.60 95.06
CA GLN A 339 -16.90 -57.63 96.36
C GLN A 339 -17.86 -57.40 97.52
N GLN A 340 -18.74 -56.38 97.43
CA GLN A 340 -19.76 -56.13 98.45
C GLN A 340 -20.72 -57.32 98.62
N ILE A 341 -21.16 -57.94 97.51
CA ILE A 341 -21.99 -59.14 97.56
C ILE A 341 -21.24 -60.28 98.26
N ALA A 342 -19.94 -60.46 97.98
CA ALA A 342 -19.13 -61.49 98.64
C ALA A 342 -18.99 -61.24 100.14
N GLU A 343 -18.74 -60.00 100.58
CA GLU A 343 -18.72 -59.64 102.00
C GLU A 343 -20.05 -59.88 102.70
N LEU A 344 -21.16 -59.51 102.07
CA LEU A 344 -22.51 -59.75 102.59
C LEU A 344 -22.79 -61.24 102.76
N LYS A 345 -22.41 -62.07 101.77
CA LYS A 345 -22.51 -63.54 101.88
C LYS A 345 -21.68 -64.09 103.04
N LEU A 346 -20.50 -63.52 103.28
CA LEU A 346 -19.61 -63.94 104.36
C LEU A 346 -20.17 -63.55 105.74
N LYS A 347 -20.72 -62.33 105.86
CA LYS A 347 -21.48 -61.89 107.04
C LYS A 347 -22.70 -62.77 107.29
N GLN A 348 -23.46 -63.09 106.23
CA GLN A 348 -24.61 -63.98 106.34
C GLN A 348 -24.20 -65.36 106.86
N SER A 349 -23.15 -65.96 106.30
CA SER A 349 -22.60 -67.23 106.79
C SER A 349 -22.14 -67.17 108.25
N TYR A 350 -21.57 -66.04 108.70
CA TYR A 350 -21.21 -65.84 110.10
C TYR A 350 -22.45 -65.81 111.01
N TYR A 351 -23.49 -65.05 110.65
CA TYR A 351 -24.74 -65.01 111.41
C TYR A 351 -25.45 -66.37 111.44
N ASP A 352 -25.43 -67.13 110.34
CA ASP A 352 -25.97 -68.49 110.29
C ASP A 352 -25.24 -69.42 111.27
N LYS A 353 -23.90 -69.34 111.34
CA LYS A 353 -23.09 -70.10 112.31
C LYS A 353 -23.36 -69.67 113.75
N LEU A 354 -23.51 -68.36 113.99
CA LEU A 354 -23.82 -67.84 115.33
C LEU A 354 -25.21 -68.30 115.79
N ALA A 355 -26.20 -68.31 114.88
CA ALA A 355 -27.52 -68.85 115.16
C ALA A 355 -27.46 -70.33 115.55
N GLN A 356 -26.68 -71.15 114.83
CA GLN A 356 -26.45 -72.56 115.20
C GLN A 356 -25.82 -72.69 116.59
N GLN A 357 -24.81 -71.88 116.92
CA GLN A 357 -24.17 -71.91 118.24
C GLN A 357 -25.12 -71.49 119.37
N ILE A 358 -25.97 -70.48 119.14
CA ILE A 358 -26.99 -70.06 120.11
C ILE A 358 -27.98 -71.20 120.34
N ASP A 359 -28.40 -71.90 119.28
CA ASP A 359 -29.30 -73.05 119.41
C ASP A 359 -28.64 -74.21 120.17
N GLU A 360 -27.35 -74.51 119.91
CA GLU A 360 -26.58 -75.49 120.69
C GLU A 360 -26.46 -75.11 122.17
N LEU A 361 -26.22 -73.84 122.49
CA LEU A 361 -26.14 -73.35 123.86
C LEU A 361 -27.49 -73.44 124.57
N LYS A 362 -28.60 -73.12 123.90
CA LYS A 362 -29.96 -73.30 124.45
C LYS A 362 -30.25 -74.78 124.74
N VAL A 363 -29.82 -75.69 123.88
CA VAL A 363 -29.95 -77.14 124.10
C VAL A 363 -29.11 -77.58 125.31
N LYS A 364 -27.88 -77.10 125.45
CA LYS A 364 -27.03 -77.37 126.64
C LYS A 364 -27.63 -76.80 127.92
N GLU A 365 -28.11 -75.56 127.93
CA GLU A 365 -28.72 -74.95 129.11
C GLU A 365 -29.98 -75.71 129.55
N SER A 366 -30.81 -76.16 128.60
CA SER A 366 -31.94 -77.05 128.86
C SER A 366 -31.52 -78.40 129.45
N SER A 367 -30.42 -78.98 128.94
CA SER A 367 -29.83 -80.22 129.46
C SER A 367 -29.30 -80.05 130.89
N ASP A 368 -28.57 -78.97 131.17
CA ASP A 368 -28.00 -78.70 132.49
C ASP A 368 -29.09 -78.42 133.54
N LYS A 369 -30.14 -77.68 133.17
CA LYS A 369 -31.33 -77.50 134.02
C LYS A 369 -32.01 -78.83 134.35
N ARG A 370 -32.15 -79.74 133.36
CA ARG A 370 -32.66 -81.11 133.61
C ARG A 370 -31.75 -81.91 134.53
N ALA A 371 -30.43 -81.79 134.38
CA ALA A 371 -29.46 -82.50 135.22
C ALA A 371 -29.52 -82.04 136.69
N GLN A 372 -29.65 -80.73 136.95
CA GLN A 372 -29.87 -80.19 138.30
C GLN A 372 -31.17 -80.71 138.92
N GLN A 373 -32.26 -80.73 138.15
CA GLN A 373 -33.55 -81.25 138.62
C GLN A 373 -33.49 -82.74 138.99
N ILE A 374 -32.75 -83.54 138.21
CA ILE A 374 -32.49 -84.96 138.51
C ILE A 374 -31.63 -85.11 139.76
N ALA A 375 -30.62 -84.26 139.96
CA ALA A 375 -29.77 -84.30 141.15
C ALA A 375 -30.57 -83.97 142.44
N GLU A 376 -31.47 -82.98 142.39
CA GLU A 376 -32.39 -82.67 143.48
C GLU A 376 -33.35 -83.84 143.79
N LEU A 377 -33.90 -84.48 142.75
CA LEU A 377 -34.74 -85.67 142.91
C LEU A 377 -33.98 -86.83 143.56
N LYS A 378 -32.74 -87.11 143.13
CA LYS A 378 -31.89 -88.14 143.75
C LYS A 378 -31.55 -87.83 145.22
N LEU A 379 -31.38 -86.55 145.58
CA LEU A 379 -31.19 -86.12 146.97
C LEU A 379 -32.46 -86.29 147.82
N LYS A 380 -33.64 -86.03 147.24
CA LYS A 380 -34.94 -86.31 147.89
C LYS A 380 -35.15 -87.81 148.11
N ASP A 381 -34.90 -88.65 147.10
CA ASP A 381 -35.04 -90.11 147.22
C ASP A 381 -34.05 -90.70 148.23
N ARG A 382 -32.81 -90.21 148.28
CA ARG A 382 -31.83 -90.64 149.30
C ARG A 382 -32.26 -90.25 150.72
N ARG A 383 -32.88 -89.08 150.90
CA ARG A 383 -33.48 -88.67 152.19
C ARG A 383 -34.71 -89.51 152.55
N ALA A 384 -35.53 -89.90 151.58
CA ALA A 384 -36.69 -90.78 151.80
C ALA A 384 -36.28 -92.22 152.17
N MET A 385 -35.25 -92.77 151.53
CA MET A 385 -34.73 -94.11 151.84
C MET A 385 -34.05 -94.21 153.22
N ILE A 386 -33.31 -93.18 153.65
CA ILE A 386 -32.73 -93.14 155.01
C ILE A 386 -33.84 -93.11 156.08
N ASN A 387 -34.96 -92.45 155.80
CA ASN A 387 -36.10 -92.41 156.73
C ASN A 387 -36.90 -93.72 156.79
N LEU A 388 -36.84 -94.58 155.76
CA LEU A 388 -37.47 -95.90 155.76
C LEU A 388 -36.63 -97.00 156.44
N HIS A 389 -35.33 -96.79 156.61
CA HIS A 389 -34.43 -97.74 157.29
C HIS A 389 -34.42 -97.57 158.84
N ASN A 390 -35.17 -96.60 159.35
CA ASN A 390 -35.26 -96.26 160.78
C ASN A 390 -36.66 -96.49 161.38
N LYS A 391 -37.47 -97.40 160.83
CA LYS A 391 -38.79 -97.72 161.38
C LYS A 391 -39.15 -99.20 161.29
#